data_AF-A0A2E5IE05-F1
#
_entry.id   AF-A0A2E5IE05-F1
#
_cell.length_a   1.000
_cell.length_b   1.000
_cell.length_c   1.000
_cell.angle_alpha   90.00
_cell.angle_beta   90.00
_cell.angle_gamma   90.00
#
_symmetry.space_group_name_H-M   'P 1'
#
loop_
_entity.id
_entity.type
_entity.pdbx_description
1 polymer ?
#
loop_
_entity_poly.entity_id
_entity_poly.type
_entity_poly.pdbx_seq_one_letter_code
_entity_poly.pdbx_strand_id
1 'polypeptide(L)'
;MAAENTWSPAPENTLESLRHAINMFDGIEFDVRITADNQLIIHHDRTVSVPPSHLQGKPKWLEEWTHDELVDLGFLSFEAFLDDPTVQRLWRDEGRMGCIEIKRPHPKAKTGGGFFGRKHHNQHIANAMRLAEQALDAREIPKENTVFYAFHRGMPASARLSKTQRPWAALIPYIPPYGTRRTQRVQVFPQFFTTSFKRLVKQHRSQGSSMLPCAVEYFQSSTRHVPIGRHVGLTGSALDRLTLAREGMPTYVWPTRLGMEHDLLRAGMTGLTDHADPNLRWLPSGHARWLKPGLRPLLDAEWDHLKTATQANHLDLLRRLEEETPTWAEADASRRHALVSEMRKRWRWNMGVDELLARYDGAAPPSYAPRLIGHRGSGKTERPVLNPHSM
;
A
#
# COMPACT_ATOMS: atom_id res chain seq x y z
N MET A 1 24.54 1.54 32.14
CA MET A 1 23.34 1.82 31.32
C MET A 1 23.71 1.49 29.90
N ALA A 2 23.22 0.37 29.37
CA ALA A 2 23.43 0.03 27.96
C ALA A 2 22.67 1.08 27.14
N ALA A 3 23.31 1.66 26.13
CA ALA A 3 22.63 2.55 25.19
C ALA A 3 21.45 1.76 24.60
N GLU A 4 20.22 2.23 24.85
CA GLU A 4 19.07 1.75 24.11
C GLU A 4 19.35 2.01 22.64
N ASN A 5 19.50 0.93 21.87
CA ASN A 5 19.77 1.02 20.44
C ASN A 5 18.49 1.59 19.78
N THR A 6 18.44 2.91 19.60
CA THR A 6 17.31 3.59 18.95
C THR A 6 17.15 3.04 17.54
N TRP A 7 16.01 2.40 17.26
CA TRP A 7 15.71 1.88 15.93
C TRP A 7 15.68 3.03 14.90
N SER A 8 16.28 2.78 13.73
CA SER A 8 16.27 3.73 12.61
C SER A 8 15.71 3.04 11.37
N PRO A 9 14.80 3.68 10.61
CA PRO A 9 14.28 3.09 9.39
C PRO A 9 15.37 3.01 8.33
N ALA A 10 15.51 1.84 7.71
CA ALA A 10 16.24 1.70 6.46
C ALA A 10 15.58 2.54 5.35
N PRO A 11 16.33 2.95 4.31
CA PRO A 11 15.82 3.88 3.31
C PRO A 11 14.62 3.31 2.53
N GLU A 12 13.67 4.16 2.17
CA GLU A 12 12.45 3.80 1.45
C GLU A 12 12.76 2.96 0.20
N ASN A 13 11.91 1.99 -0.15
CA ASN A 13 12.05 0.98 -1.21
C ASN A 13 13.44 0.34 -1.43
N THR A 14 14.20 0.12 -0.36
CA THR A 14 15.42 -0.72 -0.39
C THR A 14 15.06 -2.13 0.07
N LEU A 15 15.94 -3.11 -0.17
CA LEU A 15 15.65 -4.49 0.22
C LEU A 15 15.48 -4.59 1.74
N GLU A 16 16.31 -3.87 2.48
CA GLU A 16 16.26 -3.85 3.95
C GLU A 16 14.92 -3.29 4.47
N SER A 17 14.46 -2.14 3.95
CA SER A 17 13.19 -1.56 4.39
C SER A 17 11.98 -2.39 3.98
N LEU A 18 11.99 -2.95 2.77
CA LEU A 18 10.91 -3.82 2.29
C LEU A 18 10.88 -5.14 3.06
N ARG A 19 12.02 -5.77 3.30
CA ARG A 19 12.13 -7.01 4.09
C ARG A 19 11.70 -6.78 5.54
N HIS A 20 12.10 -5.67 6.15
CA HIS A 20 11.67 -5.31 7.51
C HIS A 20 10.14 -5.21 7.59
N ALA A 21 9.54 -4.45 6.67
CA ALA A 21 8.12 -4.20 6.67
C ALA A 21 7.27 -5.43 6.37
N ILE A 22 7.65 -6.28 5.41
CA ILE A 22 6.88 -7.49 5.07
C ILE A 22 6.93 -8.55 6.18
N ASN A 23 7.99 -8.55 7.01
CA ASN A 23 8.03 -9.37 8.23
C ASN A 23 7.07 -8.84 9.31
N MET A 24 7.01 -7.51 9.46
CA MET A 24 6.29 -6.86 10.54
C MET A 24 4.78 -6.74 10.30
N PHE A 25 4.36 -6.48 9.06
CA PHE A 25 2.99 -6.08 8.71
C PHE A 25 2.26 -7.13 7.87
N ASP A 26 1.01 -6.86 7.46
CA ASP A 26 0.25 -7.73 6.56
C ASP A 26 0.74 -7.72 5.11
N GLY A 27 1.72 -6.88 4.80
CA GLY A 27 2.23 -6.69 3.46
C GLY A 27 3.10 -5.45 3.34
N ILE A 28 3.51 -5.19 2.11
CA ILE A 28 4.35 -4.05 1.74
C ILE A 28 3.81 -3.35 0.52
N GLU A 29 4.14 -2.07 0.46
CA GLU A 29 3.93 -1.22 -0.67
C GLU A 29 5.27 -0.73 -1.18
N PHE A 30 5.41 -0.63 -2.50
CA PHE A 30 6.61 -0.10 -3.12
C PHE A 30 6.36 0.45 -4.52
N ASP A 31 7.29 1.31 -4.94
CA ASP A 31 7.23 2.01 -6.21
C ASP A 31 8.11 1.36 -7.28
N VAL A 32 7.61 1.22 -8.51
CA VAL A 32 8.38 0.72 -9.66
C VAL A 32 8.41 1.72 -10.82
N ARG A 33 9.54 1.71 -11.55
CA ARG A 33 9.76 2.45 -12.80
C ARG A 33 10.36 1.54 -13.87
N ILE A 34 10.22 1.94 -15.13
CA ILE A 34 10.84 1.26 -16.28
C ILE A 34 12.14 1.97 -16.67
N THR A 35 13.22 1.22 -16.80
CA THR A 35 14.55 1.69 -17.24
C THR A 35 14.62 1.87 -18.76
N ALA A 36 15.70 2.47 -19.26
CA ALA A 36 15.90 2.76 -20.69
C ALA A 36 15.91 1.49 -21.56
N ASP A 37 16.36 0.38 -21.00
CA ASP A 37 16.44 -0.96 -21.57
C ASP A 37 15.24 -1.85 -21.19
N ASN A 38 14.13 -1.24 -20.78
CA ASN A 38 12.83 -1.88 -20.59
C ASN A 38 12.78 -2.94 -19.47
N GLN A 39 13.51 -2.70 -18.36
CA GLN A 39 13.46 -3.51 -17.15
C GLN A 39 12.78 -2.74 -15.99
N LEU A 40 12.41 -3.44 -14.92
CA LEU A 40 11.80 -2.83 -13.74
C LEU A 40 12.82 -2.59 -12.62
N ILE A 41 12.83 -1.36 -12.10
CA ILE A 41 13.63 -0.95 -10.95
C ILE A 41 12.71 -0.40 -9.86
N ILE A 42 13.04 -0.66 -8.60
CA ILE A 42 12.28 -0.17 -7.45
C ILE A 42 12.76 1.24 -7.07
N HIS A 43 11.97 2.25 -7.45
CA HIS A 43 12.26 3.65 -7.14
C HIS A 43 11.04 4.58 -7.27
N HIS A 44 10.91 5.51 -6.32
CA HIS A 44 9.81 6.46 -6.28
C HIS A 44 9.99 7.62 -7.27
N ASP A 45 11.16 8.26 -7.29
CA ASP A 45 11.34 9.57 -7.93
C ASP A 45 11.66 9.47 -9.42
N ARG A 46 11.28 10.50 -10.18
CA ARG A 46 11.56 10.56 -11.64
C ARG A 46 13.02 10.85 -11.96
N THR A 47 13.80 11.24 -10.97
CA THR A 47 15.23 11.51 -11.06
C THR A 47 15.96 10.45 -10.26
N VAL A 48 17.16 10.08 -10.69
CA VAL A 48 18.03 9.21 -9.92
C VAL A 48 18.42 9.96 -8.65
N SER A 49 18.00 9.41 -7.52
CA SER A 49 18.30 9.97 -6.21
C SER A 49 19.67 9.45 -5.82
N VAL A 50 20.74 10.13 -6.27
CA VAL A 50 22.17 9.93 -5.93
C VAL A 50 22.87 11.26 -5.63
N PRO A 51 24.00 11.28 -4.88
CA PRO A 51 24.76 12.50 -4.70
C PRO A 51 25.11 13.15 -6.05
N PRO A 52 25.14 14.49 -6.14
CA PRO A 52 25.33 15.19 -7.42
C PRO A 52 26.57 14.78 -8.22
N SER A 53 27.65 14.34 -7.54
CA SER A 53 28.86 13.83 -8.17
C SER A 53 28.60 12.64 -9.10
N HIS A 54 27.66 11.75 -8.75
CA HIS A 54 27.28 10.59 -9.55
C HIS A 54 26.35 10.93 -10.72
N LEU A 55 25.85 12.16 -10.80
CA LEU A 55 24.95 12.63 -11.86
C LEU A 55 25.67 13.42 -12.96
N GLN A 56 26.96 13.72 -12.80
CA GLN A 56 27.70 14.54 -13.76
C GLN A 56 27.79 13.85 -15.12
N GLY A 57 27.35 14.53 -16.18
CA GLY A 57 27.33 13.99 -17.54
C GLY A 57 26.26 12.92 -17.81
N LYS A 58 25.39 12.64 -16.82
CA LYS A 58 24.36 11.60 -16.92
C LYS A 58 22.97 12.15 -17.23
N PRO A 59 22.04 11.32 -17.74
CA PRO A 59 20.68 11.74 -18.00
C PRO A 59 19.95 12.20 -16.74
N LYS A 60 19.05 13.19 -16.90
CA LYS A 60 18.28 13.74 -15.79
C LYS A 60 17.21 12.79 -15.26
N TRP A 61 16.52 12.09 -16.16
CA TRP A 61 15.35 11.28 -15.84
C TRP A 61 15.74 9.83 -15.66
N LEU A 62 15.19 9.16 -14.64
CA LEU A 62 15.52 7.76 -14.35
C LEU A 62 15.24 6.86 -15.55
N GLU A 63 14.16 7.11 -16.30
CA GLU A 63 13.78 6.28 -17.45
C GLU A 63 14.76 6.38 -18.64
N GLU A 64 15.83 7.17 -18.52
CA GLU A 64 16.91 7.28 -19.49
C GLU A 64 18.21 6.59 -19.03
N TRP A 65 18.21 5.98 -17.85
CA TRP A 65 19.28 5.12 -17.34
C TRP A 65 18.99 3.66 -17.64
N THR A 66 20.02 2.88 -17.96
CA THR A 66 19.90 1.43 -18.09
C THR A 66 19.74 0.78 -16.71
N HIS A 67 19.22 -0.44 -16.70
CA HIS A 67 19.05 -1.22 -15.48
C HIS A 67 20.36 -1.40 -14.71
N ASP A 68 21.41 -1.85 -15.39
CA ASP A 68 22.70 -2.15 -14.76
C ASP A 68 23.35 -0.88 -14.18
N GLU A 69 23.26 0.26 -14.86
CA GLU A 69 23.76 1.53 -14.31
C GLU A 69 23.05 1.93 -12.99
N LEU A 70 21.77 1.61 -12.84
CA LEU A 70 21.03 1.88 -11.59
C LEU A 70 21.37 0.86 -10.51
N VAL A 71 21.52 -0.42 -10.86
CA VAL A 71 21.95 -1.46 -9.92
C VAL A 71 23.36 -1.18 -9.39
N ASP A 72 24.28 -0.75 -10.24
CA ASP A 72 25.64 -0.33 -9.87
C ASP A 72 25.65 0.85 -8.88
N LEU A 73 24.61 1.69 -8.94
CA LEU A 73 24.37 2.78 -7.98
C LEU A 73 23.63 2.32 -6.70
N GLY A 74 23.41 1.02 -6.54
CA GLY A 74 22.76 0.43 -5.36
C GLY A 74 21.23 0.47 -5.37
N PHE A 75 20.59 0.74 -6.51
CA PHE A 75 19.13 0.64 -6.61
C PHE A 75 18.72 -0.84 -6.66
N LEU A 76 17.60 -1.15 -6.02
CA LEU A 76 17.06 -2.50 -5.99
C LEU A 76 16.34 -2.83 -7.30
N SER A 77 16.80 -3.87 -8.00
CA SER A 77 16.07 -4.44 -9.12
C SER A 77 14.81 -5.16 -8.65
N PHE A 78 13.79 -5.17 -9.51
CA PHE A 78 12.55 -5.89 -9.20
C PHE A 78 12.79 -7.40 -9.10
N GLU A 79 13.64 -7.95 -9.97
CA GLU A 79 14.02 -9.36 -9.93
C GLU A 79 14.75 -9.73 -8.63
N ALA A 80 15.78 -8.97 -8.23
CA ALA A 80 16.52 -9.25 -6.99
C ALA A 80 15.64 -9.14 -5.73
N PHE A 81 14.68 -8.22 -5.75
CA PHE A 81 13.68 -8.13 -4.69
C PHE A 81 12.78 -9.37 -4.62
N LEU A 82 12.27 -9.81 -5.78
CA LEU A 82 11.44 -11.01 -5.84
C LEU A 82 12.25 -12.30 -5.61
N ASP A 83 13.57 -12.28 -5.75
CA ASP A 83 14.47 -13.41 -5.48
C ASP A 83 14.94 -13.49 -4.03
N ASP A 84 14.64 -12.48 -3.19
CA ASP A 84 14.93 -12.57 -1.77
C ASP A 84 14.11 -13.69 -1.13
N PRO A 85 14.73 -14.70 -0.47
CA PRO A 85 14.01 -15.85 0.08
C PRO A 85 12.98 -15.48 1.14
N THR A 86 13.22 -14.39 1.88
CA THR A 86 12.27 -13.91 2.90
C THR A 86 11.05 -13.29 2.22
N VAL A 87 11.26 -12.47 1.20
CA VAL A 87 10.17 -11.89 0.39
C VAL A 87 9.35 -12.98 -0.28
N GLN A 88 9.99 -13.97 -0.93
CA GLN A 88 9.29 -15.07 -1.58
C GLN A 88 8.40 -15.83 -0.60
N ARG A 89 8.97 -16.34 0.50
CA ARG A 89 8.20 -17.10 1.50
C ARG A 89 7.02 -16.29 2.03
N LEU A 90 7.27 -15.03 2.41
CA LEU A 90 6.25 -14.20 3.05
C LEU A 90 5.12 -13.81 2.09
N TRP A 91 5.44 -13.45 0.84
CA TRP A 91 4.44 -13.03 -0.14
C TRP A 91 3.74 -14.21 -0.82
N ARG A 92 4.51 -15.19 -1.29
CA ARG A 92 3.99 -16.36 -1.99
C ARG A 92 3.24 -17.29 -1.04
N ASP A 93 3.89 -17.66 0.06
CA ASP A 93 3.47 -18.82 0.87
C ASP A 93 2.66 -18.40 2.11
N GLU A 94 2.89 -17.20 2.66
CA GLU A 94 2.28 -16.76 3.92
C GLU A 94 1.24 -15.64 3.78
N GLY A 95 0.70 -15.44 2.58
CA GLY A 95 -0.49 -14.59 2.38
C GLY A 95 -0.27 -13.08 2.53
N ARG A 96 0.99 -12.62 2.54
CA ARG A 96 1.30 -11.18 2.61
C ARG A 96 0.88 -10.48 1.33
N MET A 97 0.45 -9.23 1.47
CA MET A 97 0.02 -8.40 0.35
C MET A 97 1.20 -7.62 -0.23
N GLY A 98 1.28 -7.52 -1.56
CA GLY A 98 2.12 -6.55 -2.24
C GLY A 98 1.31 -5.51 -2.99
N CYS A 99 1.58 -4.25 -2.69
CA CYS A 99 1.02 -3.09 -3.35
C CYS A 99 2.09 -2.47 -4.26
N ILE A 100 1.90 -2.56 -5.58
CA ILE A 100 2.89 -2.09 -6.55
C ILE A 100 2.40 -0.77 -7.16
N GLU A 101 3.02 0.35 -6.77
CA GLU A 101 2.78 1.64 -7.41
C GLU A 101 3.63 1.78 -8.68
N ILE A 102 2.97 1.82 -9.83
CA ILE A 102 3.64 2.10 -11.10
C ILE A 102 3.77 3.62 -11.28
N LYS A 103 4.99 4.12 -11.30
CA LYS A 103 5.25 5.54 -11.51
C LYS A 103 5.22 5.88 -12.99
N ARG A 104 4.71 7.08 -13.27
CA ARG A 104 4.78 7.66 -14.61
C ARG A 104 6.11 8.39 -14.84
N PRO A 105 6.63 8.36 -16.07
CA PRO A 105 7.79 9.14 -16.47
C PRO A 105 7.46 10.62 -16.46
N HIS A 106 8.50 11.43 -16.30
CA HIS A 106 8.35 12.87 -16.48
C HIS A 106 7.98 13.18 -17.94
N PRO A 107 7.11 14.18 -18.24
CA PRO A 107 6.69 14.45 -19.61
C PRO A 107 7.83 14.85 -20.57
N LYS A 108 8.95 15.33 -20.02
CA LYS A 108 10.18 15.68 -20.75
C LYS A 108 11.20 14.53 -20.87
N ALA A 109 10.95 13.38 -20.26
CA ALA A 109 11.78 12.20 -20.50
C ALA A 109 11.52 11.67 -21.92
N LYS A 110 12.50 10.98 -22.51
CA LYS A 110 12.34 10.33 -23.83
C LYS A 110 11.10 9.42 -23.89
N THR A 111 10.82 8.70 -22.80
CA THR A 111 9.65 7.82 -22.61
C THR A 111 8.45 8.54 -21.96
N GLY A 112 8.50 9.87 -21.84
CA GLY A 112 7.49 10.69 -21.15
C GLY A 112 6.17 10.86 -21.91
N GLY A 113 6.20 10.71 -23.24
CA GLY A 113 5.04 10.94 -24.11
C GLY A 113 4.48 12.38 -24.09
N GLY A 114 5.22 13.35 -23.55
CA GLY A 114 4.77 14.73 -23.43
C GLY A 114 3.59 14.92 -22.45
N PHE A 115 3.10 16.16 -22.36
CA PHE A 115 2.04 16.54 -21.41
C PHE A 115 0.65 16.01 -21.78
N PHE A 116 0.43 15.71 -23.06
CA PHE A 116 -0.88 15.33 -23.61
C PHE A 116 -0.92 13.92 -24.24
N GLY A 117 0.19 13.17 -24.22
CA GLY A 117 0.29 11.87 -24.88
C GLY A 117 -0.41 10.71 -24.15
N ARG A 118 -1.75 10.78 -24.04
CA ARG A 118 -2.55 9.77 -23.32
C ARG A 118 -2.29 8.34 -23.81
N LYS A 119 -2.19 8.12 -25.13
CA LYS A 119 -1.89 6.79 -25.71
C LYS A 119 -0.54 6.27 -25.23
N HIS A 120 0.48 7.13 -25.24
CA HIS A 120 1.82 6.78 -24.76
C HIS A 120 1.81 6.48 -23.26
N HIS A 121 1.12 7.29 -22.45
CA HIS A 121 1.01 7.06 -21.01
C HIS A 121 0.31 5.73 -20.70
N ASN A 122 -0.75 5.40 -21.43
CA ASN A 122 -1.43 4.12 -21.28
C ASN A 122 -0.50 2.95 -21.64
N GLN A 123 0.25 3.08 -22.74
CA GLN A 123 1.19 2.05 -23.20
C GLN A 123 2.31 1.81 -22.18
N HIS A 124 2.84 2.89 -21.57
CA HIS A 124 3.89 2.80 -20.55
C HIS A 124 3.39 2.05 -19.30
N ILE A 125 2.22 2.42 -18.76
CA ILE A 125 1.66 1.73 -17.59
C ILE A 125 1.32 0.27 -17.93
N ALA A 126 0.76 0.02 -19.12
CA ALA A 126 0.47 -1.35 -19.58
C ALA A 126 1.75 -2.19 -19.74
N ASN A 127 2.86 -1.57 -20.11
CA ASN A 127 4.15 -2.23 -20.22
C ASN A 127 4.71 -2.59 -18.84
N ALA A 128 4.69 -1.67 -17.88
CA ALA A 128 5.11 -1.94 -16.51
C ALA A 128 4.28 -3.07 -15.88
N MET A 129 2.96 -3.06 -16.09
CA MET A 129 2.08 -4.15 -15.64
C MET A 129 2.46 -5.49 -16.27
N ARG A 130 2.79 -5.54 -17.57
CA ARG A 130 3.21 -6.79 -18.23
C ARG A 130 4.53 -7.33 -17.69
N LEU A 131 5.53 -6.46 -17.55
CA LEU A 131 6.82 -6.84 -16.97
C LEU A 131 6.65 -7.37 -15.55
N ALA A 132 5.85 -6.67 -14.73
CA ALA A 132 5.58 -7.10 -13.36
C ALA A 132 4.77 -8.40 -13.30
N GLU A 133 3.72 -8.54 -14.12
CA GLU A 133 2.92 -9.77 -14.20
C GLU A 133 3.81 -10.97 -14.54
N GLN A 134 4.67 -10.84 -15.55
CA GLN A 134 5.58 -11.91 -15.97
C GLN A 134 6.55 -12.32 -14.84
N ALA A 135 7.18 -11.34 -14.19
CA ALA A 135 8.14 -11.60 -13.11
C ALA A 135 7.48 -12.20 -11.85
N LEU A 136 6.25 -11.78 -11.54
CA LEU A 136 5.46 -12.32 -10.42
C LEU A 136 4.95 -13.74 -10.71
N ASP A 137 4.47 -14.00 -11.94
CA ASP A 137 3.98 -15.31 -12.36
C ASP A 137 5.12 -16.33 -12.43
N ALA A 138 6.32 -15.93 -12.86
CA ALA A 138 7.52 -16.77 -12.86
C ALA A 138 7.94 -17.25 -11.46
N ARG A 139 7.47 -16.56 -10.41
CA ARG A 139 7.72 -16.89 -9.00
C ARG A 139 6.47 -17.34 -8.26
N GLU A 140 5.40 -17.64 -9.01
CA GLU A 140 4.14 -18.18 -8.50
C GLU A 140 3.48 -17.28 -7.43
N ILE A 141 3.73 -15.96 -7.45
CA ILE A 141 3.12 -15.04 -6.50
C ILE A 141 1.59 -15.03 -6.71
N PRO A 142 0.75 -15.32 -5.70
CA PRO A 142 -0.70 -15.40 -5.89
C PRO A 142 -1.31 -14.10 -6.40
N LYS A 143 -2.29 -14.20 -7.32
CA LYS A 143 -2.88 -13.03 -8.02
C LYS A 143 -3.62 -12.10 -7.07
N GLU A 144 -4.34 -12.68 -6.13
CA GLU A 144 -5.13 -12.01 -5.11
C GLU A 144 -4.30 -11.28 -4.05
N ASN A 145 -3.02 -11.63 -3.90
CA ASN A 145 -2.07 -11.01 -2.97
C ASN A 145 -1.27 -9.87 -3.59
N THR A 146 -1.64 -9.42 -4.79
CA THR A 146 -0.99 -8.30 -5.45
C THR A 146 -2.02 -7.31 -5.96
N VAL A 147 -1.72 -6.02 -5.87
CA VAL A 147 -2.50 -4.98 -6.54
C VAL A 147 -1.57 -4.02 -7.26
N PHE A 148 -1.90 -3.71 -8.51
CA PHE A 148 -1.25 -2.65 -9.26
C PHE A 148 -2.03 -1.34 -9.12
N TYR A 149 -1.35 -0.23 -8.86
CA TYR A 149 -1.99 1.07 -8.98
C TYR A 149 -1.04 2.16 -9.44
N ALA A 150 -1.62 3.28 -9.87
CA ALA A 150 -0.85 4.44 -10.32
C ALA A 150 -1.70 5.71 -10.28
N PHE A 151 -1.06 6.87 -10.10
CA PHE A 151 -1.66 8.18 -10.37
C PHE A 151 -1.85 8.39 -11.89
N HIS A 152 -2.78 7.65 -12.50
CA HIS A 152 -2.95 7.59 -13.95
C HIS A 152 -4.43 7.55 -14.36
N ARG A 153 -4.86 8.51 -15.19
CA ARG A 153 -6.24 8.61 -15.69
C ARG A 153 -6.65 7.47 -16.64
N GLY A 154 -5.67 6.79 -17.24
CA GLY A 154 -5.89 5.74 -18.22
C GLY A 154 -5.86 4.32 -17.66
N MET A 155 -5.89 4.13 -16.32
CA MET A 155 -5.77 2.80 -15.72
C MET A 155 -6.65 1.71 -16.35
N PRO A 156 -7.95 1.93 -16.63
CA PRO A 156 -8.77 0.90 -17.28
C PRO A 156 -8.27 0.51 -18.68
N ALA A 157 -7.73 1.47 -19.44
CA ALA A 157 -7.16 1.21 -20.75
C ALA A 157 -5.82 0.46 -20.62
N SER A 158 -4.98 0.87 -19.67
CA SER A 158 -3.68 0.23 -19.41
C SER A 158 -3.83 -1.22 -18.93
N ALA A 159 -4.77 -1.48 -18.02
CA ALA A 159 -5.09 -2.82 -17.54
C ALA A 159 -5.59 -3.74 -18.67
N ARG A 160 -6.46 -3.22 -19.56
CA ARG A 160 -6.91 -3.98 -20.73
C ARG A 160 -5.76 -4.26 -21.72
N LEU A 161 -4.89 -3.27 -21.94
CA LEU A 161 -3.73 -3.41 -22.83
C LEU A 161 -2.68 -4.39 -22.26
N SER A 162 -2.49 -4.42 -20.94
CA SER A 162 -1.56 -5.34 -20.29
C SER A 162 -2.10 -6.76 -20.19
N LYS A 163 -3.43 -6.93 -20.25
CA LYS A 163 -4.14 -8.20 -20.00
C LYS A 163 -3.83 -8.79 -18.60
N THR A 164 -3.47 -7.93 -17.64
CA THR A 164 -3.22 -8.34 -16.25
C THR A 164 -4.41 -9.10 -15.68
N GLN A 165 -4.13 -10.17 -14.95
CA GLN A 165 -5.13 -10.93 -14.20
C GLN A 165 -5.17 -10.52 -12.73
N ARG A 166 -4.27 -9.62 -12.32
CA ARG A 166 -4.17 -9.13 -10.95
C ARG A 166 -5.12 -7.94 -10.72
N PRO A 167 -5.61 -7.76 -9.48
CA PRO A 167 -6.31 -6.56 -9.06
C PRO A 167 -5.57 -5.28 -9.44
N TRP A 168 -6.33 -4.24 -9.76
CA TRP A 168 -5.75 -2.93 -10.03
C TRP A 168 -6.66 -1.77 -9.58
N ALA A 169 -6.05 -0.61 -9.35
CA ALA A 169 -6.80 0.62 -9.04
C ALA A 169 -6.11 1.88 -9.59
N ALA A 170 -6.88 2.93 -9.86
CA ALA A 170 -6.30 4.26 -10.03
C ALA A 170 -5.97 4.90 -8.66
N LEU A 171 -5.00 5.79 -8.60
CA LEU A 171 -4.82 6.72 -7.47
C LEU A 171 -5.47 8.06 -7.82
N ILE A 172 -6.41 8.51 -6.99
CA ILE A 172 -7.22 9.71 -7.19
C ILE A 172 -7.15 10.57 -5.91
N PRO A 173 -6.88 11.89 -5.99
CA PRO A 173 -6.78 12.71 -7.19
C PRO A 173 -5.52 12.44 -8.02
N TYR A 174 -5.58 12.71 -9.32
CA TYR A 174 -4.47 12.39 -10.23
C TYR A 174 -3.31 13.37 -10.05
N ILE A 175 -2.23 12.92 -9.42
CA ILE A 175 -1.01 13.71 -9.28
C ILE A 175 -0.24 13.70 -10.61
N PRO A 176 0.12 14.86 -11.18
CA PRO A 176 0.96 14.91 -12.37
C PRO A 176 2.39 14.46 -12.06
N PRO A 177 3.09 13.81 -13.00
CA PRO A 177 4.47 13.33 -12.79
C PRO A 177 5.50 14.47 -12.85
N TYR A 178 5.06 15.72 -12.70
CA TYR A 178 5.88 16.92 -12.77
C TYR A 178 5.47 17.94 -11.70
N GLY A 179 6.28 19.00 -11.55
CA GLY A 179 6.11 20.01 -10.51
C GLY A 179 6.70 19.59 -9.17
N THR A 180 6.66 20.49 -8.18
CA THR A 180 7.06 20.22 -6.79
C THR A 180 5.85 19.74 -5.99
N ARG A 181 6.08 19.24 -4.78
CA ARG A 181 4.99 18.86 -3.85
C ARG A 181 3.98 20.01 -3.67
N ARG A 182 4.44 21.26 -3.59
CA ARG A 182 3.57 22.44 -3.45
C ARG A 182 2.71 22.65 -4.69
N THR A 183 3.31 22.64 -5.89
CA THR A 183 2.55 22.85 -7.13
C THR A 183 1.59 21.70 -7.42
N GLN A 184 1.99 20.45 -7.14
CA GLN A 184 1.12 19.28 -7.27
C GLN A 184 -0.11 19.39 -6.36
N ARG A 185 0.05 19.81 -5.10
CA ARG A 185 -1.07 20.02 -4.17
C ARG A 185 -2.07 21.06 -4.70
N VAL A 186 -1.58 22.18 -5.23
CA VAL A 186 -2.43 23.21 -5.85
C VAL A 186 -3.19 22.64 -7.05
N GLN A 187 -2.53 21.84 -7.89
CA GLN A 187 -3.16 21.25 -9.08
C GLN A 187 -4.23 20.20 -8.74
N VAL A 188 -4.05 19.42 -7.68
CA VAL A 188 -5.03 18.39 -7.29
C VAL A 188 -6.17 18.92 -6.42
N PHE A 189 -6.00 20.09 -5.80
CA PHE A 189 -6.99 20.66 -4.87
C PHE A 189 -8.40 20.81 -5.47
N PRO A 190 -8.58 21.32 -6.71
CA PRO A 190 -9.91 21.40 -7.31
C PRO A 190 -10.59 20.03 -7.46
N GLN A 191 -9.82 18.99 -7.77
CA GLN A 191 -10.34 17.62 -7.87
C GLN A 191 -10.74 17.10 -6.48
N PHE A 192 -9.92 17.29 -5.46
CA PHE A 192 -10.25 16.91 -4.09
C PHE A 192 -11.52 17.63 -3.59
N PHE A 193 -11.60 18.95 -3.79
CA PHE A 193 -12.75 19.77 -3.40
C PHE A 193 -14.06 19.31 -4.06
N THR A 194 -14.04 18.89 -5.31
CA THR A 194 -15.25 18.46 -6.04
C THR A 194 -15.59 16.99 -5.87
N THR A 195 -14.67 16.18 -5.32
CA THR A 195 -14.80 14.73 -5.19
C THR A 195 -15.03 14.34 -3.74
N SER A 196 -16.28 14.30 -3.27
CA SER A 196 -16.60 13.69 -1.98
C SER A 196 -16.29 12.18 -1.96
N PHE A 197 -16.14 11.59 -0.76
CA PHE A 197 -15.83 10.17 -0.62
C PHE A 197 -16.81 9.26 -1.41
N LYS A 198 -18.11 9.55 -1.36
CA LYS A 198 -19.12 8.80 -2.14
C LYS A 198 -18.90 8.91 -3.65
N ARG A 199 -18.51 10.09 -4.15
CA ARG A 199 -18.17 10.29 -5.57
C ARG A 199 -16.90 9.55 -5.94
N LEU A 200 -15.90 9.54 -5.05
CA LEU A 200 -14.66 8.78 -5.22
C LEU A 200 -14.96 7.27 -5.37
N VAL A 201 -15.75 6.68 -4.46
CA VAL A 201 -16.18 5.27 -4.57
C VAL A 201 -16.87 5.00 -5.91
N LYS A 202 -17.85 5.84 -6.29
CA LYS A 202 -18.57 5.68 -7.56
C LYS A 202 -17.61 5.72 -8.76
N GLN A 203 -16.64 6.62 -8.74
CA GLN A 203 -15.65 6.73 -9.80
C GLN A 203 -14.80 5.47 -9.91
N HIS A 204 -14.28 4.94 -8.80
CA HIS A 204 -13.50 3.69 -8.80
C HIS A 204 -14.29 2.50 -9.32
N ARG A 205 -15.55 2.35 -8.88
CA ARG A 205 -16.42 1.28 -9.41
C ARG A 205 -16.68 1.42 -10.90
N SER A 206 -16.97 2.63 -11.38
CA SER A 206 -17.19 2.86 -12.82
C SER A 206 -15.95 2.58 -13.67
N GLN A 207 -14.76 2.69 -13.08
CA GLN A 207 -13.50 2.35 -13.76
C GLN A 207 -13.26 0.83 -13.78
N GLY A 208 -13.84 0.08 -12.84
CA GLY A 208 -13.54 -1.33 -12.61
C GLY A 208 -12.35 -1.54 -11.66
N SER A 209 -12.02 -0.55 -10.81
CA SER A 209 -10.96 -0.73 -9.80
C SER A 209 -11.37 -1.80 -8.78
N SER A 210 -10.45 -2.70 -8.44
CA SER A 210 -10.66 -3.78 -7.48
C SER A 210 -10.69 -3.30 -6.03
N MET A 211 -10.03 -2.16 -5.77
CA MET A 211 -10.00 -1.51 -4.47
C MET A 211 -10.00 0.01 -4.62
N LEU A 212 -10.22 0.70 -3.50
CA LEU A 212 -10.29 2.14 -3.37
C LEU A 212 -9.05 2.66 -2.64
N PRO A 213 -8.03 3.15 -3.33
CA PRO A 213 -7.04 4.00 -2.69
C PRO A 213 -7.72 5.32 -2.28
N CYS A 214 -7.49 5.78 -1.06
CA CYS A 214 -8.02 7.04 -0.56
C CYS A 214 -6.98 7.80 0.28
N ALA A 215 -6.89 9.11 0.10
CA ALA A 215 -6.04 9.95 0.93
C ALA A 215 -6.64 10.12 2.34
N VAL A 216 -5.79 10.17 3.37
CA VAL A 216 -6.22 10.31 4.76
C VAL A 216 -7.02 11.60 5.04
N GLU A 217 -6.90 12.62 4.19
CA GLU A 217 -7.60 13.90 4.26
C GLU A 217 -9.14 13.76 4.23
N TYR A 218 -9.68 12.66 3.72
CA TYR A 218 -11.13 12.38 3.77
C TYR A 218 -11.65 12.08 5.18
N PHE A 219 -10.77 11.76 6.13
CA PHE A 219 -11.14 11.34 7.48
C PHE A 219 -10.67 12.32 8.56
N GLN A 220 -9.64 13.10 8.30
CA GLN A 220 -9.08 14.06 9.25
C GLN A 220 -10.08 15.16 9.60
N SER A 221 -10.18 15.47 10.89
CA SER A 221 -11.09 16.52 11.39
C SER A 221 -10.90 17.85 10.69
N SER A 222 -9.65 18.23 10.40
CA SER A 222 -9.28 19.50 9.77
C SER A 222 -9.64 19.59 8.28
N THR A 223 -9.80 18.47 7.56
CA THR A 223 -9.98 18.48 6.10
C THR A 223 -11.20 17.72 5.59
N ARG A 224 -11.83 16.85 6.39
CA ARG A 224 -12.95 15.98 5.95
C ARG A 224 -14.18 16.74 5.45
N HIS A 225 -14.33 18.00 5.84
CA HIS A 225 -15.43 18.88 5.44
C HIS A 225 -15.14 19.68 4.17
N VAL A 226 -13.91 19.60 3.64
CA VAL A 226 -13.50 20.35 2.44
C VAL A 226 -14.22 19.88 1.17
N PRO A 227 -14.36 18.57 0.89
CA PRO A 227 -15.05 18.13 -0.33
C PRO A 227 -16.55 18.47 -0.32
N ILE A 228 -17.08 18.94 -1.46
CA ILE A 228 -18.51 19.23 -1.63
C ILE A 228 -19.32 17.93 -1.50
N GLY A 229 -20.17 17.90 -0.48
CA GLY A 229 -21.10 16.81 -0.19
C GLY A 229 -21.13 16.46 1.29
N ARG A 230 -21.72 15.31 1.63
CA ARG A 230 -21.69 14.81 3.00
C ARG A 230 -20.31 14.24 3.31
N HIS A 231 -19.70 14.71 4.40
CA HIS A 231 -18.46 14.15 4.92
C HIS A 231 -18.69 12.77 5.55
N VAL A 232 -17.61 11.98 5.58
CA VAL A 232 -17.50 10.69 6.26
C VAL A 232 -16.57 10.81 7.46
N GLY A 233 -16.48 9.75 8.28
CA GLY A 233 -15.62 9.72 9.45
C GLY A 233 -15.43 8.29 9.96
N LEU A 234 -14.67 8.14 11.04
CA LEU A 234 -14.33 6.83 11.61
C LEU A 234 -15.18 6.45 12.83
N THR A 235 -16.11 7.31 13.24
CA THR A 235 -17.00 7.07 14.40
C THR A 235 -18.44 7.52 14.13
N GLY A 236 -19.38 6.95 14.90
CA GLY A 236 -20.80 7.32 14.92
C GLY A 236 -21.47 7.36 13.54
N SER A 237 -22.40 8.29 13.34
CA SER A 237 -23.14 8.42 12.08
C SER A 237 -22.25 8.70 10.85
N ALA A 238 -21.05 9.23 11.05
CA ALA A 238 -20.09 9.47 9.98
C ALA A 238 -19.45 8.16 9.49
N LEU A 239 -19.21 7.21 10.39
CA LEU A 239 -18.81 5.84 10.08
C LEU A 239 -19.93 5.09 9.35
N ASP A 240 -21.19 5.23 9.78
CA ASP A 240 -22.32 4.60 9.08
C ASP A 240 -22.40 5.06 7.63
N ARG A 241 -22.24 6.38 7.40
CA ARG A 241 -22.16 6.96 6.05
C ARG A 241 -20.97 6.42 5.26
N LEU A 242 -19.81 6.25 5.89
CA LEU A 242 -18.62 5.67 5.27
C LEU A 242 -18.90 4.24 4.81
N THR A 243 -19.36 3.38 5.70
CA THR A 243 -19.64 1.96 5.43
C THR A 243 -20.71 1.80 4.35
N LEU A 244 -21.78 2.60 4.42
CA LEU A 244 -22.80 2.66 3.37
C LEU A 244 -22.25 3.09 2.01
N ALA A 245 -21.37 4.09 1.98
CA ALA A 245 -20.78 4.56 0.73
C ALA A 245 -19.82 3.53 0.13
N ARG A 246 -19.03 2.84 0.97
CA ARG A 246 -18.07 1.82 0.56
C ARG A 246 -18.72 0.56 0.03
N GLU A 247 -19.83 0.11 0.62
CA GLU A 247 -20.53 -1.13 0.26
C GLU A 247 -19.55 -2.32 0.15
N GLY A 248 -18.72 -2.46 1.18
CA GLY A 248 -17.68 -3.48 1.23
C GLY A 248 -16.47 -3.28 0.32
N MET A 249 -16.39 -2.23 -0.50
CA MET A 249 -15.20 -2.01 -1.35
C MET A 249 -13.92 -1.94 -0.49
N PRO A 250 -12.90 -2.78 -0.75
CA PRO A 250 -11.62 -2.71 -0.05
C PRO A 250 -11.05 -1.29 -0.19
N THR A 251 -10.66 -0.67 0.91
CA THR A 251 -10.27 0.76 0.92
C THR A 251 -8.91 0.90 1.60
N TYR A 252 -7.95 1.47 0.87
CA TYR A 252 -6.54 1.57 1.24
C TYR A 252 -6.21 3.03 1.49
N VAL A 253 -5.77 3.37 2.70
CA VAL A 253 -5.62 4.77 3.11
C VAL A 253 -4.16 5.15 3.27
N TRP A 254 -3.76 6.24 2.61
CA TRP A 254 -2.37 6.72 2.64
C TRP A 254 -2.26 8.23 2.97
N PRO A 255 -1.15 8.64 3.60
CA PRO A 255 -0.45 7.88 4.63
C PRO A 255 -1.35 7.73 5.86
N THR A 256 -1.31 6.56 6.50
CA THR A 256 -2.08 6.30 7.73
C THR A 256 -1.40 6.99 8.90
N ARG A 257 -2.14 7.90 9.56
CA ARG A 257 -1.65 8.60 10.76
C ARG A 257 -1.86 7.71 11.99
N LEU A 258 -0.85 7.64 12.85
CA LEU A 258 -0.87 6.83 14.08
C LEU A 258 -2.09 7.10 14.97
N GLY A 259 -2.47 8.38 15.15
CA GLY A 259 -3.64 8.75 15.94
C GLY A 259 -5.00 8.32 15.37
N MET A 260 -5.03 7.77 14.15
CA MET A 260 -6.24 7.30 13.49
C MET A 260 -6.16 5.82 13.07
N GLU A 261 -4.98 5.18 13.22
CA GLU A 261 -4.71 3.83 12.69
C GLU A 261 -5.68 2.80 13.27
N HIS A 262 -5.90 2.80 14.59
CA HIS A 262 -6.85 1.90 15.25
C HIS A 262 -8.27 2.03 14.66
N ASP A 263 -8.84 3.24 14.67
CA ASP A 263 -10.21 3.48 14.19
C ASP A 263 -10.36 3.16 12.71
N LEU A 264 -9.31 3.37 11.92
CA LEU A 264 -9.26 3.06 10.50
C LEU A 264 -9.37 1.55 10.25
N LEU A 265 -8.59 0.76 10.99
CA LEU A 265 -8.64 -0.71 10.93
C LEU A 265 -10.01 -1.22 11.41
N ARG A 266 -10.55 -0.65 12.49
CA ARG A 266 -11.89 -0.99 13.01
C ARG A 266 -13.02 -0.63 12.03
N ALA A 267 -12.84 0.43 11.25
CA ALA A 267 -13.72 0.79 10.14
C ALA A 267 -13.58 -0.14 8.92
N GLY A 268 -12.71 -1.16 8.98
CA GLY A 268 -12.53 -2.16 7.92
C GLY A 268 -11.75 -1.63 6.73
N MET A 269 -10.84 -0.69 6.96
CA MET A 269 -9.96 -0.13 5.93
C MET A 269 -8.53 -0.61 6.14
N THR A 270 -7.79 -0.70 5.06
CA THR A 270 -6.36 -1.00 5.06
C THR A 270 -5.56 0.28 5.23
N GLY A 271 -4.60 0.27 6.15
CA GLY A 271 -3.70 1.40 6.36
C GLY A 271 -2.34 1.19 5.68
N LEU A 272 -1.89 2.18 4.90
CA LEU A 272 -0.50 2.28 4.45
C LEU A 272 0.28 3.13 5.46
N THR A 273 1.13 2.50 6.27
CA THR A 273 1.81 3.16 7.39
C THR A 273 3.27 3.47 7.05
N ASP A 274 3.70 4.70 7.36
CA ASP A 274 5.11 5.12 7.30
C ASP A 274 5.86 4.73 8.60
N HIS A 275 5.20 4.09 9.57
CA HIS A 275 5.72 3.90 10.92
C HIS A 275 6.03 2.43 11.20
N ALA A 276 7.23 2.01 10.85
CA ALA A 276 7.71 0.63 10.98
C ALA A 276 8.60 0.37 12.21
N ASP A 277 8.61 1.25 13.22
CA ASP A 277 9.36 1.01 14.46
C ASP A 277 8.76 -0.19 15.22
N PRO A 278 9.53 -1.29 15.44
CA PRO A 278 9.03 -2.47 16.15
C PRO A 278 8.60 -2.17 17.59
N ASN A 279 9.15 -1.11 18.21
CA ASN A 279 8.82 -0.71 19.57
C ASN A 279 7.52 0.12 19.64
N LEU A 280 6.99 0.57 18.50
CA LEU A 280 5.73 1.30 18.44
C LEU A 280 4.55 0.32 18.60
N ARG A 281 4.27 -0.07 19.85
CA ARG A 281 3.19 -0.99 20.23
C ARG A 281 2.01 -0.31 20.94
N TRP A 282 2.14 0.98 21.26
CA TRP A 282 1.06 1.82 21.81
C TRP A 282 0.85 3.04 20.90
N LEU A 283 -0.38 3.24 20.44
CA LEU A 283 -0.72 4.35 19.53
C LEU A 283 -1.05 5.63 20.31
N PRO A 284 -0.77 6.82 19.73
CA PRO A 284 -1.23 8.10 20.28
C PRO A 284 -2.75 8.22 20.42
N SER A 285 -3.52 7.34 19.79
CA SER A 285 -4.97 7.23 19.98
C SER A 285 -5.36 6.59 21.32
N GLY A 286 -4.41 6.13 22.13
CA GLY A 286 -4.67 5.45 23.41
C GLY A 286 -5.02 3.97 23.25
N HIS A 287 -4.59 3.34 22.14
CA HIS A 287 -4.87 1.93 21.86
C HIS A 287 -3.59 1.14 21.64
N ALA A 288 -3.59 -0.13 22.02
CA ALA A 288 -2.54 -1.07 21.63
C ALA A 288 -2.53 -1.25 20.10
N ARG A 289 -1.33 -1.35 19.52
CA ARG A 289 -1.13 -1.43 18.07
C ARG A 289 -1.13 -2.89 17.61
N TRP A 290 -2.16 -3.28 16.87
CA TRP A 290 -2.25 -4.60 16.24
C TRP A 290 -1.66 -4.55 14.84
N LEU A 291 -0.55 -5.26 14.61
CA LEU A 291 0.28 -5.08 13.41
C LEU A 291 -0.18 -5.92 12.20
N LYS A 292 -0.94 -6.99 12.44
CA LYS A 292 -1.33 -7.97 11.41
C LYS A 292 -2.85 -8.22 11.39
N PRO A 293 -3.71 -7.19 11.32
CA PRO A 293 -5.18 -7.35 11.33
C PRO A 293 -5.72 -8.23 10.19
N GLY A 294 -4.99 -8.37 9.07
CA GLY A 294 -5.38 -9.25 7.99
C GLY A 294 -4.96 -10.69 8.24
N LEU A 295 -3.67 -10.91 8.53
CA LEU A 295 -3.07 -12.24 8.63
C LEU A 295 -3.23 -12.89 10.00
N ARG A 296 -3.57 -12.11 11.04
CA ARG A 296 -4.00 -12.59 12.35
C ARG A 296 -5.25 -11.82 12.75
N PRO A 297 -6.38 -12.08 12.08
CA PRO A 297 -7.60 -11.33 12.31
C PRO A 297 -8.25 -11.73 13.65
N LEU A 298 -8.69 -10.73 14.40
CA LEU A 298 -9.36 -10.93 15.68
C LEU A 298 -10.89 -10.96 15.52
N LEU A 299 -11.56 -11.79 16.33
CA LEU A 299 -13.01 -11.73 16.57
C LEU A 299 -13.35 -10.49 17.38
N ASP A 300 -14.63 -10.18 17.40
CA ASP A 300 -15.18 -9.06 18.16
C ASP A 300 -14.85 -9.14 19.65
N ALA A 301 -14.96 -10.32 20.26
CA ALA A 301 -14.62 -10.52 21.66
C ALA A 301 -13.11 -10.29 21.95
N GLU A 302 -12.23 -10.72 21.04
CA GLU A 302 -10.78 -10.52 21.17
C GLU A 302 -10.40 -9.05 20.94
N TRP A 303 -11.08 -8.36 20.02
CA TRP A 303 -10.98 -6.91 19.85
C TRP A 303 -11.41 -6.17 21.11
N ASP A 304 -12.50 -6.60 21.74
CA ASP A 304 -12.97 -6.01 22.99
C ASP A 304 -11.98 -6.26 24.14
N HIS A 305 -11.34 -7.44 24.17
CA HIS A 305 -10.23 -7.68 25.09
C HIS A 305 -9.05 -6.73 24.81
N LEU A 306 -8.62 -6.57 23.56
CA LEU A 306 -7.54 -5.66 23.17
C LEU A 306 -7.79 -4.20 23.57
N LYS A 307 -9.05 -3.73 23.54
CA LYS A 307 -9.43 -2.38 23.97
C LYS A 307 -9.23 -2.14 25.47
N THR A 308 -9.15 -3.20 26.27
CA THR A 308 -8.87 -3.08 27.71
C THR A 308 -7.41 -2.79 28.01
N ALA A 309 -6.54 -2.89 27.00
CA ALA A 309 -5.13 -2.56 27.14
C ALA A 309 -4.93 -1.12 27.62
N THR A 310 -3.96 -0.95 28.50
CA THR A 310 -3.43 0.34 28.96
C THR A 310 -1.98 0.44 28.52
N GLN A 311 -1.42 1.66 28.51
CA GLN A 311 -0.02 1.84 28.17
C GLN A 311 0.93 1.01 29.07
N ALA A 312 0.54 0.71 30.31
CA ALA A 312 1.36 -0.09 31.22
C ALA A 312 1.36 -1.60 30.91
N ASN A 313 0.25 -2.16 30.42
CA ASN A 313 0.09 -3.62 30.25
C ASN A 313 -0.04 -4.07 28.78
N HIS A 314 -0.02 -3.15 27.82
CA HIS A 314 -0.31 -3.46 26.41
C HIS A 314 0.62 -4.52 25.82
N LEU A 315 1.90 -4.55 26.19
CA LEU A 315 2.86 -5.53 25.66
C LEU A 315 2.47 -6.96 26.06
N ASP A 316 2.11 -7.19 27.32
CA ASP A 316 1.68 -8.50 27.80
C ASP A 316 0.33 -8.93 27.20
N LEU A 317 -0.58 -7.97 26.99
CA LEU A 317 -1.86 -8.27 26.34
C LEU A 317 -1.65 -8.61 24.86
N LEU A 318 -0.82 -7.85 24.14
CA LEU A 318 -0.49 -8.11 22.75
C LEU A 318 0.18 -9.48 22.58
N ARG A 319 1.17 -9.79 23.43
CA ARG A 319 1.86 -11.09 23.41
C ARG A 319 0.89 -12.25 23.62
N ARG A 320 0.00 -12.16 24.61
CA ARG A 320 -1.03 -13.20 24.84
C ARG A 320 -1.94 -13.39 23.64
N LEU A 321 -2.47 -12.30 23.06
CA LEU A 321 -3.28 -12.41 21.84
C LEU A 321 -2.49 -12.98 20.66
N GLU A 322 -1.21 -12.63 20.50
CA GLU A 322 -0.32 -13.21 19.49
C GLU A 322 0.02 -14.69 19.75
N GLU A 323 -0.13 -15.20 20.97
CA GLU A 323 0.04 -16.62 21.29
C GLU A 323 -1.28 -17.39 21.13
N GLU A 324 -2.41 -16.78 21.49
CA GLU A 324 -3.73 -17.43 21.57
C GLU A 324 -4.52 -17.39 20.27
N THR A 325 -4.30 -16.40 19.40
CA THR A 325 -5.11 -16.22 18.18
C THR A 325 -4.39 -16.76 16.95
N PRO A 326 -4.93 -17.74 16.21
CA PRO A 326 -4.23 -18.30 15.06
C PRO A 326 -4.08 -17.28 13.93
N THR A 327 -3.05 -17.42 13.10
CA THR A 327 -3.01 -16.72 11.82
C THR A 327 -4.13 -17.22 10.90
N TRP A 328 -4.42 -16.49 9.81
CA TRP A 328 -5.41 -16.93 8.82
C TRP A 328 -5.07 -18.31 8.25
N ALA A 329 -3.79 -18.56 7.97
CA ALA A 329 -3.31 -19.84 7.47
C ALA A 329 -3.53 -20.98 8.49
N GLU A 330 -3.35 -20.71 9.77
CA GLU A 330 -3.52 -21.68 10.87
C GLU A 330 -4.98 -21.83 11.33
N ALA A 331 -5.86 -20.87 11.02
CA ALA A 331 -7.24 -20.87 11.46
C ALA A 331 -8.04 -22.00 10.79
N ASP A 332 -8.75 -22.78 11.62
CA ASP A 332 -9.65 -23.83 11.14
C ASP A 332 -10.90 -23.26 10.43
N ALA A 333 -11.68 -24.15 9.82
CA ALA A 333 -12.89 -23.79 9.07
C ALA A 333 -13.92 -23.04 9.93
N SER A 334 -14.09 -23.42 11.20
CA SER A 334 -15.06 -22.80 12.11
C SER A 334 -14.63 -21.36 12.46
N ARG A 335 -13.34 -21.18 12.77
CA ARG A 335 -12.74 -19.89 13.07
C ARG A 335 -12.81 -18.96 11.86
N ARG A 336 -12.46 -19.44 10.66
CA ARG A 336 -12.56 -18.65 9.41
C ARG A 336 -14.01 -18.26 9.12
N HIS A 337 -14.96 -19.17 9.30
CA HIS A 337 -16.38 -18.86 9.12
C HIS A 337 -16.86 -17.79 10.11
N ALA A 338 -16.48 -17.88 11.39
CA ALA A 338 -16.82 -16.87 12.39
C ALA A 338 -16.24 -15.49 12.03
N LEU A 339 -14.96 -15.43 11.67
CA LEU A 339 -14.29 -14.19 11.24
C LEU A 339 -14.99 -13.54 10.05
N VAL A 340 -15.20 -14.31 8.98
CA VAL A 340 -15.81 -13.78 7.75
C VAL A 340 -17.24 -13.35 8.01
N SER A 341 -17.99 -14.07 8.86
CA SER A 341 -19.35 -13.69 9.24
C SER A 341 -19.40 -12.35 9.97
N GLU A 342 -18.54 -12.14 10.98
CA GLU A 342 -18.47 -10.88 11.74
C GLU A 342 -18.02 -9.72 10.85
N MET A 343 -16.95 -9.90 10.08
CA MET A 343 -16.40 -8.89 9.19
C MET A 343 -17.39 -8.48 8.10
N ARG A 344 -18.02 -9.46 7.45
CA ARG A 344 -19.05 -9.22 6.43
C ARG A 344 -20.20 -8.41 7.00
N LYS A 345 -20.72 -8.80 8.17
CA LYS A 345 -21.83 -8.09 8.83
C LYS A 345 -21.42 -6.66 9.18
N ARG A 346 -20.26 -6.48 9.79
CA ARG A 346 -19.76 -5.16 10.23
C ARG A 346 -19.56 -4.20 9.07
N TRP A 347 -18.91 -4.63 8.00
CA TRP A 347 -18.48 -3.76 6.90
C TRP A 347 -19.33 -3.87 5.65
N ARG A 348 -20.44 -4.62 5.73
CA ARG A 348 -21.43 -4.82 4.65
C ARG A 348 -20.77 -5.33 3.38
N TRP A 349 -20.00 -6.41 3.49
CA TRP A 349 -19.45 -7.07 2.31
C TRP A 349 -20.59 -7.71 1.51
N ASN A 350 -20.57 -7.51 0.20
CA ASN A 350 -21.63 -7.99 -0.68
C ASN A 350 -21.54 -9.51 -0.91
N MET A 351 -20.33 -10.06 -0.98
CA MET A 351 -20.07 -11.49 -1.21
C MET A 351 -20.56 -12.35 -0.03
N GLY A 352 -21.09 -13.55 -0.31
CA GLY A 352 -21.53 -14.50 0.72
C GLY A 352 -20.36 -15.06 1.54
N VAL A 353 -20.64 -15.60 2.73
CA VAL A 353 -19.60 -16.20 3.59
C VAL A 353 -18.96 -17.40 2.90
N ASP A 354 -19.77 -18.35 2.41
CA ASP A 354 -19.26 -19.55 1.73
C ASP A 354 -18.50 -19.21 0.44
N GLU A 355 -18.98 -18.22 -0.32
CA GLU A 355 -18.30 -17.74 -1.52
C GLU A 355 -16.94 -17.11 -1.20
N LEU A 356 -16.84 -16.32 -0.11
CA LEU A 356 -15.57 -15.78 0.36
C LEU A 356 -14.61 -16.91 0.79
N LEU A 357 -15.08 -17.89 1.56
CA LEU A 357 -14.24 -18.98 2.04
C LEU A 357 -13.78 -19.90 0.90
N ALA A 358 -14.63 -20.12 -0.11
CA ALA A 358 -14.26 -20.87 -1.31
C ALA A 358 -13.23 -20.12 -2.17
N ARG A 359 -13.28 -18.79 -2.19
CA ARG A 359 -12.33 -17.96 -2.95
C ARG A 359 -10.99 -17.75 -2.23
N TYR A 360 -10.99 -17.76 -0.89
CA TYR A 360 -9.83 -17.49 -0.05
C TYR A 360 -9.57 -18.68 0.88
N ASP A 361 -9.33 -19.85 0.29
CA ASP A 361 -9.08 -21.12 0.99
C ASP A 361 -7.60 -21.31 1.39
N GLY A 362 -6.68 -20.59 0.76
CA GLY A 362 -5.25 -20.60 1.06
C GLY A 362 -4.80 -19.76 2.27
N ALA A 363 -3.51 -19.42 2.30
CA ALA A 363 -2.88 -18.61 3.35
C ALA A 363 -3.28 -17.12 3.31
N ALA A 364 -3.87 -16.67 2.21
CA ALA A 364 -4.30 -15.29 2.01
C ALA A 364 -5.68 -15.05 2.62
N PRO A 365 -5.85 -14.07 3.53
CA PRO A 365 -7.17 -13.67 3.98
C PRO A 365 -7.90 -12.89 2.88
N PRO A 366 -9.24 -12.81 2.93
CA PRO A 366 -10.03 -12.08 1.96
C PRO A 366 -9.48 -10.67 1.68
N SER A 367 -9.41 -10.27 0.41
CA SER A 367 -8.92 -8.92 0.04
C SER A 367 -9.75 -7.78 0.63
N TYR A 368 -10.94 -8.09 1.15
CA TYR A 368 -11.84 -7.21 1.87
C TYR A 368 -11.43 -6.94 3.32
N ALA A 369 -10.64 -7.84 3.93
CA ALA A 369 -10.17 -7.71 5.31
C ALA A 369 -9.20 -6.52 5.42
N PRO A 370 -9.29 -5.73 6.51
CA PRO A 370 -8.36 -4.64 6.75
C PRO A 370 -6.95 -5.21 6.95
N ARG A 371 -5.97 -4.50 6.39
CA ARG A 371 -4.56 -4.81 6.53
C ARG A 371 -3.81 -3.61 7.09
N LEU A 372 -2.68 -3.85 7.75
CA LEU A 372 -1.66 -2.82 7.91
C LEU A 372 -0.53 -3.14 6.94
N ILE A 373 -0.12 -2.18 6.11
CA ILE A 373 0.87 -2.37 5.04
C ILE A 373 1.98 -1.34 5.23
N GLY A 374 3.24 -1.78 5.19
CA GLY A 374 4.38 -0.87 5.24
C GLY A 374 4.51 -0.07 3.96
N HIS A 375 4.34 1.25 4.03
CA HIS A 375 4.44 2.16 2.88
C HIS A 375 5.90 2.32 2.48
N ARG A 376 6.25 2.05 1.21
CA ARG A 376 7.65 2.04 0.72
C ARG A 376 8.60 1.19 1.58
N GLY A 377 8.08 0.15 2.23
CA GLY A 377 8.74 -0.54 3.32
C GLY A 377 8.56 0.19 4.66
N SER A 378 9.52 1.05 5.00
CA SER A 378 9.62 1.69 6.33
C SER A 378 9.24 3.18 6.33
N GLY A 379 8.42 3.58 5.38
CA GLY A 379 7.96 4.95 5.19
C GLY A 379 8.94 5.83 4.41
N LYS A 380 8.57 7.11 4.29
CA LYS A 380 9.34 8.07 3.49
C LYS A 380 10.70 8.41 4.12
N THR A 381 11.78 8.24 3.36
CA THR A 381 13.14 8.69 3.71
C THR A 381 13.82 9.36 2.51
N GLU A 382 14.98 10.01 2.72
CA GLU A 382 15.80 10.51 1.60
C GLU A 382 16.51 9.37 0.85
N ARG A 383 16.89 9.62 -0.42
CA ARG A 383 17.66 8.70 -1.27
C ARG A 383 18.79 9.41 -2.02
N PRO A 384 19.87 8.67 -2.36
CA PRO A 384 20.10 7.29 -1.95
C PRO A 384 20.68 7.36 -0.54
N VAL A 385 20.69 6.25 0.16
CA VAL A 385 21.71 6.09 1.19
C VAL A 385 22.78 5.22 0.55
N LEU A 386 23.62 5.83 -0.28
CA LEU A 386 24.94 5.25 -0.50
C LEU A 386 25.64 5.34 0.86
N ASN A 387 26.03 4.21 1.43
CA ASN A 387 26.72 4.15 2.71
C ASN A 387 27.84 5.22 2.78
N PRO A 388 27.81 6.16 3.76
CA PRO A 388 28.83 7.19 3.91
C PRO A 388 30.17 6.68 4.46
N HIS A 389 30.39 5.36 4.53
CA HIS A 389 31.65 4.76 4.99
C HIS A 389 32.73 4.69 3.90
N SER A 390 32.85 5.74 3.11
CA SER A 390 34.01 6.01 2.25
C SER A 390 34.35 7.49 2.30
N MET A 391 34.68 7.97 3.51
CA MET A 391 35.99 8.55 3.83
C MET A 391 36.28 8.34 5.31
#